data_AF-A0A3M7ARU4-F1
#
_entry.id   AF-A0A3M7ARU4-F1
#
_cell.length_a   1.000
_cell.length_b   1.000
_cell.length_c   1.000
_cell.angle_alpha   90.00
_cell.angle_beta   90.00
_cell.angle_gamma   90.00
#
_symmetry.space_group_name_H-M   'P 1'
#
loop_
_entity.id
_entity.type
_entity.pdbx_description
1 polymer ?
#
loop_
_entity_poly.entity_id
_entity_poly.type
_entity_poly.pdbx_seq_one_letter_code
_entity_poly.pdbx_strand_id
1 'polypeptide(L)'
;MPSDTATFLTLPRELRNTIYLHIFSSSSSSDPKPRSISEQQPLLNHDDDNDDETEPSPPTDPQQPSTTHLHHHPLHILLTCKQIHTEASLLALSQTPFHLPSRASDPPTFNHLTIPLRQIQLQSLRHLTLTARINALRALNETWCSLPFGCPDLKLERLTIVPLRPDCFARTAYAEVADLSQSHTLAYIFAETLKGLRNVRCFEVVRGGKKPGGGGVGFSAGVWRIVYRSLVYRMWKWGGDVCGARFEVGGEEDDEEGEEWFRVYLQQGQGCFEGAGGVGDEENVPGKEVGEEVMRLAGGEMPDPNSGVGP
;
A
#
# COMPACT_ATOMS: atom_id res chain seq x y z
N MET A 1 -5.81 -11.94 -20.63
CA MET A 1 -4.86 -12.88 -20.00
C MET A 1 -5.47 -14.26 -20.13
N PRO A 2 -4.82 -15.23 -20.80
CA PRO A 2 -5.35 -16.57 -20.88
C PRO A 2 -5.43 -17.12 -19.45
N SER A 3 -6.60 -17.63 -19.09
CA SER A 3 -6.81 -18.35 -17.84
C SER A 3 -6.10 -19.70 -17.97
N ASP A 4 -4.82 -19.76 -17.60
CA ASP A 4 -4.15 -21.03 -17.37
C ASP A 4 -4.93 -21.74 -16.26
N THR A 5 -5.77 -22.69 -16.66
CA THR A 5 -6.51 -23.56 -15.76
C THR A 5 -5.51 -24.19 -14.81
N ALA A 6 -5.61 -23.86 -13.51
CA ALA A 6 -4.75 -24.43 -12.49
C ALA A 6 -4.87 -25.96 -12.56
N THR A 7 -3.80 -26.61 -13.02
CA THR A 7 -3.73 -28.07 -13.11
C THR A 7 -2.91 -28.59 -11.94
N PHE A 8 -3.07 -29.87 -11.60
CA PHE A 8 -2.31 -30.49 -10.51
C PHE A 8 -0.78 -30.31 -10.67
N LEU A 9 -0.30 -30.15 -11.90
CA LEU A 9 1.11 -29.97 -12.24
C LEU A 9 1.64 -28.55 -12.01
N THR A 10 0.77 -27.54 -11.84
CA THR A 10 1.18 -26.18 -11.49
C THR A 10 1.43 -26.02 -9.99
N LEU A 11 1.15 -27.04 -9.18
CA LEU A 11 1.48 -27.04 -7.76
C LEU A 11 2.98 -27.30 -7.54
N PRO A 12 3.62 -26.58 -6.59
CA PRO A 12 4.94 -26.93 -6.08
C PRO A 12 5.08 -28.43 -5.80
N ARG A 13 6.26 -28.98 -6.09
CA ARG A 13 6.52 -30.43 -5.98
C ARG A 13 6.26 -30.96 -4.57
N GLU A 14 6.46 -30.12 -3.56
CA GLU A 14 6.20 -30.40 -2.16
C GLU A 14 4.70 -30.66 -1.93
N LEU A 15 3.83 -29.84 -2.51
CA LEU A 15 2.37 -30.01 -2.44
C LEU A 15 1.90 -31.26 -3.19
N ARG A 16 2.44 -31.49 -4.38
CA ARG A 16 2.12 -32.71 -5.14
C ARG A 16 2.47 -33.95 -4.35
N ASN A 17 3.65 -33.99 -3.75
CA ASN A 17 4.11 -35.11 -2.93
C ASN A 17 3.25 -35.30 -1.67
N THR A 18 2.84 -34.22 -0.99
CA THR A 18 1.92 -34.33 0.15
C THR A 18 0.55 -34.86 -0.27
N ILE A 19 -0.01 -34.39 -1.39
CA ILE A 19 -1.30 -34.88 -1.89
C ILE A 19 -1.18 -36.35 -2.32
N TYR A 20 -0.08 -36.73 -2.98
CA TYR A 20 0.17 -38.12 -3.33
C TYR A 20 0.31 -39.00 -2.10
N LEU A 21 1.05 -38.57 -1.07
CA LEU A 21 1.13 -39.29 0.19
C LEU A 21 -0.24 -39.39 0.87
N HIS A 22 -1.10 -38.37 0.76
CA HIS A 22 -2.44 -38.46 1.34
C HIS A 22 -3.36 -39.43 0.57
N ILE A 23 -3.34 -39.38 -0.76
CA ILE A 23 -4.18 -40.25 -1.61
C ILE A 23 -3.72 -41.71 -1.54
N PHE A 24 -2.40 -41.94 -1.53
CA PHE A 24 -1.83 -43.29 -1.65
C PHE A 24 -1.39 -43.91 -0.31
N SER A 25 -1.18 -43.12 0.76
CA SER A 25 -0.83 -43.67 2.08
C SER A 25 -2.02 -43.82 3.02
N SER A 26 -3.23 -43.35 2.65
CA SER A 26 -4.45 -43.50 3.47
C SER A 26 -5.11 -44.88 3.37
N SER A 27 -4.44 -45.91 2.85
CA SER A 27 -4.97 -47.27 2.75
C SER A 27 -4.32 -48.30 3.69
N SER A 28 -3.59 -47.89 4.74
CA SER A 28 -2.89 -48.85 5.61
C SER A 28 -3.20 -48.73 7.11
N SER A 29 -4.44 -48.41 7.53
CA SER A 29 -4.81 -48.54 8.95
C SER A 29 -6.25 -49.00 9.21
N SER A 30 -6.74 -49.97 8.44
CA SER A 30 -7.93 -50.72 8.85
C SER A 30 -7.92 -52.13 8.25
N ASP A 31 -7.22 -53.05 8.89
CA ASP A 31 -7.79 -54.38 9.14
C ASP A 31 -7.08 -55.11 10.29
N PRO A 32 -7.80 -55.82 11.18
CA PRO A 32 -7.21 -56.58 12.28
C PRO A 32 -6.97 -58.07 11.93
N LYS A 33 -5.97 -58.66 12.62
CA LYS A 33 -5.69 -60.10 12.87
C LYS A 33 -5.02 -60.94 11.74
N PRO A 34 -4.42 -62.14 12.04
CA PRO A 34 -4.32 -62.86 13.32
C PRO A 34 -2.91 -63.36 13.73
N ARG A 35 -2.85 -63.92 14.95
CA ARG A 35 -1.72 -64.66 15.56
C ARG A 35 -1.21 -65.81 14.67
N SER A 36 0.11 -66.05 14.65
CA SER A 36 0.67 -67.41 14.56
C SER A 36 1.89 -67.56 15.46
N ILE A 37 1.93 -68.70 16.14
CA ILE A 37 2.86 -69.15 17.18
C ILE A 37 4.02 -69.95 16.55
N SER A 38 5.13 -70.02 17.30
CA SER A 38 6.27 -70.96 17.18
C SER A 38 7.24 -70.66 16.03
N GLU A 39 8.55 -70.70 16.22
CA GLU A 39 9.29 -71.76 16.91
C GLU A 39 10.74 -71.32 17.22
N GLN A 40 11.33 -71.93 18.26
CA GLN A 40 12.78 -72.08 18.55
C GLN A 40 13.49 -71.03 19.45
N GLN A 41 13.49 -71.33 20.76
CA GLN A 41 14.65 -71.15 21.66
C GLN A 41 15.75 -72.18 21.31
N PRO A 42 17.03 -71.92 21.65
CA PRO A 42 17.63 -72.46 22.91
C PRO A 42 18.67 -71.48 23.54
N LEU A 43 19.22 -71.54 24.76
CA LEU A 43 19.23 -72.40 25.98
C LEU A 43 20.15 -71.69 27.01
N LEU A 44 20.14 -72.14 28.29
CA LEU A 44 21.10 -71.97 29.43
C LEU A 44 20.66 -70.95 30.50
N ASN A 45 20.06 -71.41 31.62
CA ASN A 45 20.64 -71.92 32.89
C ASN A 45 21.31 -70.77 33.71
N HIS A 46 21.07 -70.54 35.02
CA HIS A 46 20.94 -71.46 36.15
C HIS A 46 20.36 -70.72 37.38
N ASP A 47 19.79 -71.52 38.30
CA ASP A 47 19.22 -71.28 39.64
C ASP A 47 20.03 -70.42 40.63
N ASP A 48 19.35 -69.77 41.60
CA ASP A 48 19.48 -70.14 43.03
C ASP A 48 18.34 -69.56 43.89
N ASP A 49 17.90 -70.37 44.85
CA ASP A 49 16.86 -70.13 45.87
C ASP A 49 17.38 -69.23 47.01
N ASN A 50 16.51 -68.42 47.62
CA ASN A 50 16.34 -68.37 49.09
C ASN A 50 15.20 -67.41 49.51
N ASP A 51 14.36 -67.94 50.40
CA ASP A 51 13.32 -67.27 51.18
C ASP A 51 13.86 -66.12 52.06
N ASP A 52 13.14 -65.01 52.15
CA ASP A 52 12.75 -64.42 53.45
C ASP A 52 11.61 -63.39 53.30
N GLU A 53 10.73 -63.36 54.29
CA GLU A 53 9.49 -62.57 54.34
C GLU A 53 9.75 -61.07 54.60
N THR A 54 9.20 -60.17 53.77
CA THR A 54 8.68 -58.86 54.22
C THR A 54 7.70 -58.25 53.17
N GLU A 55 6.41 -58.14 53.51
CA GLU A 55 5.45 -57.27 52.80
C GLU A 55 5.69 -55.77 53.12
N PRO A 56 5.02 -54.78 52.47
CA PRO A 56 4.68 -54.62 51.06
C PRO A 56 5.14 -53.24 50.53
N SER A 57 5.33 -53.07 49.22
CA SER A 57 5.39 -51.75 48.57
C SER A 57 4.67 -51.81 47.22
N PRO A 58 3.61 -51.01 47.00
CA PRO A 58 2.88 -51.03 45.73
C PRO A 58 3.71 -50.35 44.62
N PRO A 59 3.47 -50.73 43.35
CA PRO A 59 4.38 -50.48 42.26
C PRO A 59 4.39 -49.01 41.82
N THR A 60 5.60 -48.51 41.59
CA THR A 60 5.83 -47.34 40.75
C THR A 60 5.59 -47.75 39.30
N ASP A 61 4.38 -47.47 38.80
CA ASP A 61 4.14 -47.49 37.36
C ASP A 61 4.91 -46.31 36.73
N PRO A 62 5.76 -46.55 35.72
CA PRO A 62 6.25 -45.46 34.90
C PRO A 62 5.06 -44.89 34.13
N GLN A 63 4.76 -43.62 34.38
CA GLN A 63 3.91 -42.79 33.53
C GLN A 63 4.18 -43.13 32.06
N GLN A 64 3.21 -43.77 31.40
CA GLN A 64 3.03 -43.60 29.97
C GLN A 64 2.89 -42.09 29.74
N PRO A 65 3.80 -41.41 29.03
CA PRO A 65 3.38 -40.21 28.36
C PRO A 65 2.36 -40.69 27.34
N SER A 66 1.09 -40.33 27.56
CA SER A 66 0.08 -40.29 26.51
C SER A 66 0.65 -39.40 25.41
N THR A 67 1.40 -39.99 24.49
CA THR A 67 1.68 -39.39 23.20
C THR A 67 0.37 -39.44 22.45
N THR A 68 -0.52 -38.51 22.77
CA THR A 68 -1.37 -37.86 21.78
C THR A 68 -0.42 -37.26 20.75
N HIS A 69 0.17 -38.13 19.93
CA HIS A 69 0.87 -37.75 18.72
C HIS A 69 -0.20 -37.07 17.90
N LEU A 70 -0.12 -35.74 17.94
CA LEU A 70 -0.93 -34.82 17.20
C LEU A 70 -0.94 -35.30 15.75
N HIS A 71 -2.03 -35.96 15.36
CA HIS A 71 -2.40 -36.14 13.97
C HIS A 71 -2.75 -34.74 13.44
N HIS A 72 -1.74 -33.89 13.27
CA HIS A 72 -1.88 -32.61 12.61
C HIS A 72 -2.17 -32.90 11.15
N HIS A 73 -3.45 -32.70 10.85
CA HIS A 73 -4.15 -32.84 9.59
C HIS A 73 -3.26 -32.73 8.33
N PRO A 74 -3.29 -33.72 7.41
CA PRO A 74 -2.64 -33.61 6.09
C PRO A 74 -3.15 -32.40 5.27
N LEU A 75 -4.34 -31.89 5.58
CA LEU A 75 -4.90 -30.66 5.00
C LEU A 75 -4.19 -29.38 5.45
N HIS A 76 -3.42 -29.42 6.54
CA HIS A 76 -2.70 -28.27 7.06
C HIS A 76 -1.74 -27.71 6.02
N ILE A 77 -1.05 -28.57 5.27
CA ILE A 77 -0.12 -28.14 4.22
C ILE A 77 -0.86 -27.39 3.10
N LEU A 78 -2.06 -27.85 2.70
CA LEU A 78 -2.88 -27.14 1.71
C LEU A 78 -3.39 -25.79 2.25
N LEU A 79 -3.78 -25.74 3.53
CA LEU A 79 -4.19 -24.49 4.19
C LEU A 79 -3.03 -23.50 4.28
N THR A 80 -1.84 -23.96 4.67
CA THR A 80 -0.62 -23.15 4.69
C THR A 80 -0.29 -22.64 3.29
N CYS A 81 -0.34 -23.47 2.25
CA CYS A 81 -0.07 -23.01 0.90
C CYS A 81 -1.13 -22.02 0.38
N LYS A 82 -2.41 -22.21 0.73
CA LYS A 82 -3.46 -21.22 0.43
C LYS A 82 -3.23 -19.90 1.17
N GLN A 83 -2.79 -19.96 2.43
CA GLN A 83 -2.46 -18.78 3.23
C GLN A 83 -1.27 -18.04 2.62
N ILE A 84 -0.15 -18.73 2.35
CA ILE A 84 1.03 -18.15 1.71
C ILE A 84 0.65 -17.52 0.37
N HIS A 85 -0.15 -18.21 -0.45
CA HIS A 85 -0.61 -17.67 -1.73
C HIS A 85 -1.43 -16.39 -1.56
N THR A 86 -2.31 -16.35 -0.55
CA THR A 86 -3.13 -15.18 -0.24
C THR A 86 -2.25 -14.02 0.22
N GLU A 87 -1.36 -14.26 1.20
CA GLU A 87 -0.44 -13.25 1.74
C GLU A 87 0.51 -12.71 0.67
N ALA A 88 1.10 -13.59 -0.15
CA ALA A 88 1.96 -13.19 -1.27
C ALA A 88 1.20 -12.35 -2.30
N SER A 89 -0.07 -12.69 -2.58
CA SER A 89 -0.92 -11.91 -3.49
C SER A 89 -1.22 -10.51 -2.93
N LEU A 90 -1.51 -10.41 -1.63
CA LEU A 90 -1.75 -9.13 -0.96
C LEU A 90 -0.47 -8.29 -0.89
N LEU A 91 0.67 -8.91 -0.63
CA LEU A 91 1.98 -8.25 -0.66
C LEU A 91 2.28 -7.72 -2.07
N ALA A 92 2.08 -8.54 -3.10
CA ALA A 92 2.26 -8.10 -4.49
C ALA A 92 1.37 -6.89 -4.82
N LEU A 93 0.09 -6.92 -4.43
CA LEU A 93 -0.81 -5.77 -4.58
C LEU A 93 -0.30 -4.52 -3.84
N SER A 94 0.24 -4.68 -2.63
CA SER A 94 0.77 -3.54 -1.87
C SER A 94 2.02 -2.92 -2.49
N GLN A 95 2.87 -3.71 -3.15
CA GLN A 95 4.11 -3.22 -3.75
C GLN A 95 3.92 -2.70 -5.18
N THR A 96 2.79 -3.04 -5.82
CA THR A 96 2.57 -2.70 -7.24
C THR A 96 2.02 -1.28 -7.40
N PRO A 97 2.66 -0.41 -8.19
CA PRO A 97 2.06 0.86 -8.61
C PRO A 97 1.03 0.64 -9.72
N PHE A 98 -0.22 1.00 -9.47
CA PHE A 98 -1.29 0.88 -10.47
C PHE A 98 -1.57 2.21 -11.17
N HIS A 99 -1.62 2.17 -12.50
CA HIS A 99 -1.95 3.34 -13.32
C HIS A 99 -3.45 3.39 -13.61
N LEU A 100 -4.06 4.51 -13.24
CA LEU A 100 -5.47 4.77 -13.40
C LEU A 100 -5.70 5.76 -14.56
N PRO A 101 -6.72 5.52 -15.39
CA PRO A 101 -7.07 6.43 -16.48
C PRO A 101 -7.69 7.72 -15.93
N SER A 102 -7.68 8.81 -16.72
CA SER A 102 -8.21 10.11 -16.31
C SER A 102 -9.63 10.07 -15.75
N ARG A 103 -10.50 9.19 -16.29
CA ARG A 103 -11.89 9.04 -15.84
C ARG A 103 -12.02 8.45 -14.43
N ALA A 104 -10.98 7.76 -13.95
CA ALA A 104 -10.98 7.18 -12.61
C ALA A 104 -10.83 8.25 -11.52
N SER A 105 -10.62 9.53 -11.86
CA SER A 105 -10.72 10.61 -10.87
C SER A 105 -12.13 10.73 -10.28
N ASP A 106 -13.16 10.30 -11.01
CA ASP A 106 -14.55 10.28 -10.56
C ASP A 106 -14.82 9.04 -9.67
N PRO A 107 -15.34 9.21 -8.43
CA PRO A 107 -15.57 8.10 -7.49
C PRO A 107 -16.46 6.95 -8.03
N PRO A 108 -17.61 7.20 -8.68
CA PRO A 108 -18.39 6.15 -9.34
C PRO A 108 -17.59 5.32 -10.35
N THR A 109 -16.77 6.00 -11.16
CA THR A 109 -15.92 5.35 -12.16
C THR A 109 -14.82 4.52 -11.50
N PHE A 110 -14.17 5.06 -10.46
CA PHE A 110 -13.18 4.32 -9.67
C PHE A 110 -13.80 3.06 -9.04
N ASN A 111 -14.97 3.19 -8.41
CA ASN A 111 -15.68 2.08 -7.81
C ASN A 111 -15.92 0.97 -8.83
N HIS A 112 -16.38 1.32 -10.04
CA HIS A 112 -16.59 0.34 -11.12
C HIS A 112 -15.31 -0.41 -11.51
N LEU A 113 -14.16 0.27 -11.55
CA LEU A 113 -12.86 -0.36 -11.82
C LEU A 113 -12.42 -1.31 -10.70
N THR A 114 -12.84 -1.05 -9.46
CA THR A 114 -12.45 -1.85 -8.29
C THR A 114 -13.44 -2.94 -7.90
N ILE A 115 -14.64 -3.00 -8.50
CA ILE A 115 -15.66 -4.07 -8.26
C ILE A 115 -15.07 -5.49 -8.25
N PRO A 116 -14.14 -5.87 -9.16
CA PRO A 116 -13.61 -7.23 -9.17
C PRO A 116 -12.72 -7.58 -7.97
N LEU A 117 -12.26 -6.58 -7.21
CA LEU A 117 -11.37 -6.78 -6.07
C LEU A 117 -12.18 -7.11 -4.82
N ARG A 118 -11.70 -8.09 -4.05
CA ARG A 118 -12.21 -8.30 -2.68
C ARG A 118 -11.78 -7.13 -1.79
N GLN A 119 -12.53 -6.91 -0.73
CA GLN A 119 -12.25 -5.85 0.25
C GLN A 119 -10.79 -5.85 0.73
N ILE A 120 -10.26 -7.02 1.11
CA ILE A 120 -8.88 -7.14 1.58
C ILE A 120 -7.85 -6.79 0.49
N GLN A 121 -8.15 -7.06 -0.77
CA GLN A 121 -7.29 -6.72 -1.90
C GLN A 121 -7.32 -5.21 -2.18
N LEU A 122 -8.50 -4.58 -2.11
CA LEU A 122 -8.66 -3.13 -2.23
C LEU A 122 -7.88 -2.40 -1.12
N GLN A 123 -8.00 -2.88 0.12
CA GLN A 123 -7.29 -2.35 1.29
C GLN A 123 -5.77 -2.59 1.21
N SER A 124 -5.30 -3.55 0.41
CA SER A 124 -3.88 -3.78 0.17
C SER A 124 -3.28 -2.83 -0.87
N LEU A 125 -4.06 -2.10 -1.66
CA LEU A 125 -3.51 -1.13 -2.62
C LEU A 125 -2.82 0.02 -1.88
N ARG A 126 -1.52 0.25 -2.14
CA ARG A 126 -0.73 1.33 -1.51
C ARG A 126 -0.23 2.40 -2.48
N HIS A 127 -0.07 2.07 -3.76
CA HIS A 127 0.53 2.95 -4.74
C HIS A 127 -0.38 3.11 -5.96
N LEU A 128 -0.98 4.29 -6.12
CA LEU A 128 -1.86 4.60 -7.24
C LEU A 128 -1.33 5.81 -8.02
N THR A 129 -1.32 5.72 -9.34
CA THR A 129 -0.95 6.81 -10.24
C THR A 129 -2.16 7.24 -11.06
N LEU A 130 -2.63 8.46 -10.89
CA LEU A 130 -3.72 9.04 -11.68
C LEU A 130 -3.14 9.98 -12.73
N THR A 131 -3.28 9.60 -14.01
CA THR A 131 -2.92 10.47 -15.14
C THR A 131 -4.19 11.10 -15.70
N ALA A 132 -4.34 12.42 -15.53
CA ALA A 132 -5.60 13.10 -15.82
C ALA A 132 -5.42 14.53 -16.32
N ARG A 133 -6.35 14.99 -17.14
CA ARG A 133 -6.46 16.41 -17.52
C ARG A 133 -6.97 17.24 -16.34
N ILE A 134 -6.65 18.53 -16.32
CA ILE A 134 -7.01 19.45 -15.22
C ILE A 134 -8.51 19.45 -14.92
N ASN A 135 -9.37 19.38 -15.94
CA ASN A 135 -10.82 19.33 -15.76
C ASN A 135 -11.27 18.07 -15.00
N ALA A 136 -10.65 16.92 -15.25
CA ALA A 136 -10.91 15.69 -14.52
C ALA A 136 -10.31 15.73 -13.10
N LEU A 137 -9.20 16.46 -12.90
CA LEU A 137 -8.59 16.63 -11.59
C LEU A 137 -9.43 17.47 -10.62
N ARG A 138 -10.41 18.25 -11.11
CA ARG A 138 -11.36 18.97 -10.24
C ARG A 138 -12.10 18.03 -9.27
N ALA A 139 -12.34 16.79 -9.69
CA ALA A 139 -12.97 15.76 -8.87
C ALA A 139 -12.24 15.52 -7.54
N LEU A 140 -10.92 15.70 -7.48
CA LEU A 140 -10.11 15.56 -6.26
C LEU A 140 -10.57 16.50 -5.14
N ASN A 141 -10.98 17.70 -5.49
CA ASN A 141 -11.52 18.67 -4.54
C ASN A 141 -13.03 18.50 -4.38
N GLU A 142 -13.75 18.34 -5.49
CA GLU A 142 -15.21 18.47 -5.51
C GLU A 142 -15.98 17.21 -5.07
N THR A 143 -15.39 16.02 -5.24
CA THR A 143 -16.13 14.74 -5.12
C THR A 143 -15.46 13.70 -4.23
N TRP A 144 -14.16 13.83 -3.98
CA TRP A 144 -13.42 12.88 -3.15
C TRP A 144 -13.76 12.99 -1.67
N CYS A 145 -14.38 14.11 -1.24
CA CYS A 145 -14.82 14.32 0.14
C CYS A 145 -13.70 13.99 1.15
N SER A 146 -12.49 14.50 0.89
CA SER A 146 -11.31 14.30 1.74
C SER A 146 -10.74 12.87 1.78
N LEU A 147 -11.21 11.96 0.93
CA LEU A 147 -10.72 10.58 0.83
C LEU A 147 -10.26 10.27 -0.60
N PRO A 148 -9.19 9.47 -0.81
CA PRO A 148 -8.75 9.11 -2.14
C PRO A 148 -9.87 8.41 -2.90
N PHE A 149 -10.29 9.00 -4.03
CA PHE A 149 -11.40 8.50 -4.85
C PHE A 149 -12.74 8.35 -4.10
N GLY A 150 -12.93 9.07 -2.98
CA GLY A 150 -14.11 8.90 -2.12
C GLY A 150 -14.18 7.53 -1.43
N CYS A 151 -13.09 6.76 -1.41
CA CYS A 151 -13.05 5.40 -0.87
C CYS A 151 -12.39 5.38 0.51
N PRO A 152 -13.12 5.04 1.59
CA PRO A 152 -12.57 5.00 2.95
C PRO A 152 -11.61 3.83 3.19
N ASP A 153 -11.71 2.77 2.40
CA ASP A 153 -10.91 1.55 2.52
C ASP A 153 -9.51 1.68 1.91
N LEU A 154 -9.30 2.69 1.07
CA LEU A 154 -7.98 2.99 0.54
C LEU A 154 -7.14 3.70 1.59
N LYS A 155 -5.98 3.11 1.89
CA LYS A 155 -4.90 3.73 2.65
C LYS A 155 -3.63 3.69 1.82
N LEU A 156 -3.36 4.78 1.14
CA LEU A 156 -2.27 4.88 0.17
C LEU A 156 -0.99 5.33 0.88
N GLU A 157 0.10 4.61 0.61
CA GLU A 157 1.43 5.09 0.93
C GLU A 157 1.84 6.20 -0.04
N ARG A 158 1.48 6.05 -1.33
CA ARG A 158 1.75 7.05 -2.35
C ARG A 158 0.58 7.19 -3.32
N LEU A 159 0.10 8.42 -3.49
CA LEU A 159 -0.78 8.82 -4.58
C LEU A 159 0.00 9.72 -5.52
N THR A 160 0.25 9.26 -6.75
CA THR A 160 0.97 10.02 -7.77
C THR A 160 -0.03 10.63 -8.74
N ILE A 161 0.03 11.94 -8.95
CA ILE A 161 -0.79 12.66 -9.92
C ILE A 161 0.10 13.09 -11.09
N VAL A 162 -0.30 12.73 -12.30
CA VAL A 162 0.36 13.15 -13.54
C VAL A 162 -0.62 14.04 -14.30
N PRO A 163 -0.55 15.37 -14.13
CA PRO A 163 -1.47 16.27 -14.78
C PRO A 163 -1.12 16.41 -16.27
N LEU A 164 -2.13 16.26 -17.12
CA LEU A 164 -2.00 16.39 -18.58
C LEU A 164 -2.39 17.79 -19.03
N ARG A 165 -1.56 18.38 -19.90
CA ARG A 165 -1.89 19.62 -20.60
C ARG A 165 -3.00 19.38 -21.63
N PRO A 166 -4.02 20.25 -21.74
CA PRO A 166 -4.99 20.20 -22.81
C PRO A 166 -4.35 20.50 -24.17
N ASP A 167 -4.56 19.63 -25.16
CA ASP A 167 -3.92 19.73 -26.49
C ASP A 167 -4.40 20.95 -27.31
N CYS A 168 -5.54 21.54 -26.96
CA CYS A 168 -6.16 22.64 -27.72
C CYS A 168 -5.38 23.97 -27.67
N PHE A 169 -4.51 24.17 -26.67
CA PHE A 169 -3.77 25.42 -26.51
C PHE A 169 -2.34 25.36 -27.04
N ALA A 170 -1.81 24.18 -27.34
CA ALA A 170 -0.39 23.99 -27.68
C ALA A 170 0.05 24.68 -28.99
N ARG A 171 -0.90 25.15 -29.82
CA ARG A 171 -0.63 25.76 -31.14
C ARG A 171 -1.26 27.14 -31.32
N THR A 172 -1.75 27.77 -30.24
CA THR A 172 -2.40 29.09 -30.33
C THR A 172 -1.48 30.20 -29.82
N ALA A 173 -1.69 31.43 -30.28
CA ALA A 173 -0.94 32.60 -29.80
C ALA A 173 -1.15 32.90 -28.30
N TYR A 174 -2.15 32.27 -27.67
CA TYR A 174 -2.48 32.42 -26.25
C TYR A 174 -2.05 31.21 -25.40
N ALA A 175 -1.19 30.34 -25.94
CA ALA A 175 -0.71 29.15 -25.24
C ALA A 175 -0.13 29.47 -23.86
N GLU A 176 0.69 30.52 -23.77
CA GLU A 176 1.35 30.95 -22.53
C GLU A 176 0.36 31.44 -21.48
N VAL A 177 -0.63 32.24 -21.91
CA VAL A 177 -1.69 32.76 -21.03
C VAL A 177 -2.56 31.61 -20.51
N ALA A 178 -2.90 30.66 -21.38
CA ALA A 178 -3.65 29.47 -21.00
C ALA A 178 -2.86 28.59 -20.02
N ASP A 179 -1.56 28.39 -20.26
CA ASP A 179 -0.70 27.61 -19.37
C ASP A 179 -0.58 28.25 -17.98
N LEU A 180 -0.46 29.58 -17.92
CA LEU A 180 -0.43 30.31 -16.66
C LEU A 180 -1.76 30.18 -15.90
N SER A 181 -2.90 30.37 -16.56
CA SER A 181 -4.23 30.18 -15.97
C SER A 181 -4.44 28.75 -15.45
N GLN A 182 -3.98 27.76 -16.21
CA GLN A 182 -4.02 26.35 -15.84
C GLN A 182 -3.13 26.04 -14.63
N SER A 183 -1.95 26.66 -14.55
CA SER A 183 -1.05 26.47 -13.40
C SER A 183 -1.68 26.91 -12.08
N HIS A 184 -2.37 28.06 -12.08
CA HIS A 184 -3.08 28.55 -10.91
C HIS A 184 -4.27 27.68 -10.56
N THR A 185 -5.01 27.20 -11.57
CA THR A 185 -6.14 26.29 -11.37
C THR A 185 -5.67 24.98 -10.73
N LEU A 186 -4.57 24.43 -11.23
CA LEU A 186 -4.00 23.18 -10.73
C LEU A 186 -3.50 23.33 -9.28
N ALA A 187 -2.76 24.40 -9.00
CA ALA A 187 -2.31 24.73 -7.65
C ALA A 187 -3.48 24.91 -6.68
N TYR A 188 -4.58 25.54 -7.12
CA TYR A 188 -5.80 25.66 -6.34
C TYR A 188 -6.42 24.28 -6.04
N ILE A 189 -6.63 23.44 -7.06
CA ILE A 189 -7.18 22.09 -6.89
C ILE A 189 -6.36 21.29 -5.88
N PHE A 190 -5.03 21.30 -6.01
CA PHE A 190 -4.14 20.59 -5.08
C PHE A 190 -4.21 21.17 -3.67
N ALA A 191 -4.16 22.49 -3.51
CA ALA A 191 -4.25 23.11 -2.20
C ALA A 191 -5.57 22.76 -1.49
N GLU A 192 -6.71 22.90 -2.18
CA GLU A 192 -8.02 22.54 -1.60
C GLU A 192 -8.11 21.05 -1.25
N THR A 193 -7.58 20.18 -2.12
CA THR A 193 -7.57 18.73 -1.87
C THR A 193 -6.73 18.41 -0.62
N LEU A 194 -5.50 18.94 -0.55
CA LEU A 194 -4.53 18.59 0.49
C LEU A 194 -4.91 19.07 1.89
N LYS A 195 -5.76 20.10 2.02
CA LYS A 195 -6.31 20.53 3.34
C LYS A 195 -7.07 19.42 4.04
N GLY A 196 -7.83 18.64 3.28
CA GLY A 196 -8.73 17.64 3.80
C GLY A 196 -8.23 16.22 3.63
N LEU A 197 -7.33 15.97 2.68
CA LEU A 197 -7.00 14.62 2.22
C LEU A 197 -6.46 13.73 3.35
N ARG A 198 -7.20 12.65 3.63
CA ARG A 198 -6.85 11.62 4.60
C ARG A 198 -6.44 10.34 3.88
N ASN A 199 -5.88 9.41 4.64
CA ASN A 199 -5.48 8.08 4.17
C ASN A 199 -4.48 8.09 3.00
N VAL A 200 -3.77 9.20 2.78
CA VAL A 200 -2.66 9.29 1.83
C VAL A 200 -1.44 9.77 2.62
N ARG A 201 -0.34 9.01 2.59
CA ARG A 201 0.90 9.39 3.31
C ARG A 201 1.75 10.36 2.48
N CYS A 202 1.90 10.07 1.20
CA CYS A 202 2.65 10.88 0.25
C CYS A 202 1.76 11.21 -0.95
N PHE A 203 1.53 12.50 -1.18
CA PHE A 203 0.92 13.02 -2.40
C PHE A 203 2.03 13.51 -3.32
N GLU A 204 2.29 12.78 -4.39
CA GLU A 204 3.33 13.08 -5.37
C GLU A 204 2.68 13.66 -6.63
N VAL A 205 3.27 14.70 -7.20
CA VAL A 205 2.87 15.22 -8.50
C VAL A 205 4.08 15.19 -9.41
N VAL A 206 3.92 14.55 -10.57
CA VAL A 206 5.02 14.35 -11.54
C VAL A 206 4.70 15.13 -12.81
N ARG A 207 5.68 15.88 -13.29
CA ARG A 207 5.64 16.55 -14.59
C ARG A 207 5.70 15.48 -15.68
N GLY A 208 4.57 15.22 -16.35
CA GLY A 208 4.54 14.21 -17.40
C GLY A 208 5.48 14.56 -18.56
N GLY A 209 6.47 13.72 -18.85
CA GLY A 209 7.35 13.88 -20.01
C GLY A 209 6.60 13.71 -21.35
N LYS A 210 7.23 14.09 -22.46
CA LYS A 210 6.70 13.80 -23.81
C LYS A 210 6.64 12.28 -24.01
N LYS A 211 5.45 11.69 -23.99
CA LYS A 211 5.29 10.29 -24.42
C LYS A 211 5.41 10.20 -25.95
N PRO A 212 6.31 9.35 -26.49
CA PRO A 212 6.31 9.03 -27.91
C PRO A 212 5.02 8.26 -28.20
N GLY A 213 4.04 8.90 -28.86
CA GLY A 213 2.74 8.26 -29.18
C GLY A 213 1.48 9.07 -28.90
N GLY A 214 1.56 10.40 -28.72
CA GLY A 214 0.38 11.28 -28.85
C GLY A 214 -0.61 11.27 -27.67
N GLY A 215 -0.12 11.04 -26.45
CA GLY A 215 -0.93 11.05 -25.24
C GLY A 215 -0.58 12.21 -24.29
N GLY A 216 -0.90 13.44 -24.70
CA GLY A 216 -0.74 14.66 -23.88
C GLY A 216 0.71 15.16 -23.74
N VAL A 217 0.88 16.48 -23.80
CA VAL A 217 2.16 17.14 -23.51
C VAL A 217 2.20 17.50 -22.02
N GLY A 218 3.36 17.38 -21.37
CA GLY A 218 3.58 17.93 -20.03
C GLY A 218 3.50 19.45 -19.98
N PHE A 219 3.49 20.01 -18.77
CA PHE A 219 3.77 21.42 -18.56
C PHE A 219 5.25 21.70 -18.82
N SER A 220 5.57 22.91 -19.29
CA SER A 220 6.97 23.36 -19.36
C SER A 220 7.56 23.51 -17.96
N ALA A 221 8.89 23.45 -17.83
CA ALA A 221 9.59 23.62 -16.55
C ALA A 221 9.27 24.98 -15.88
N GLY A 222 9.10 26.05 -16.66
CA GLY A 222 8.69 27.35 -16.14
C GLY A 222 7.29 27.32 -15.50
N VAL A 223 6.32 26.72 -16.18
CA VAL A 223 4.94 26.60 -15.67
C VAL A 223 4.89 25.66 -14.47
N TRP A 224 5.68 24.58 -14.48
CA TRP A 224 5.78 23.65 -13.37
C TRP A 224 6.26 24.31 -12.07
N ARG A 225 7.30 25.15 -12.16
CA ARG A 225 7.76 25.97 -11.02
C ARG A 225 6.67 26.91 -10.49
N ILE A 226 5.82 27.47 -11.37
CA ILE A 226 4.68 28.31 -10.97
C ILE A 226 3.61 27.50 -10.24
N VAL A 227 3.30 26.28 -10.71
CA VAL A 227 2.38 25.36 -10.03
C VAL A 227 2.86 25.09 -8.61
N TYR A 228 4.13 24.70 -8.46
CA TYR A 228 4.73 24.38 -7.17
C TYR A 228 4.72 25.58 -6.23
N ARG A 229 5.26 26.74 -6.66
CA ARG A 229 5.26 27.97 -5.85
C ARG A 229 3.86 28.40 -5.43
N SER A 230 2.91 28.36 -6.36
CA SER A 230 1.50 28.70 -6.09
C SER A 230 0.87 27.74 -5.08
N LEU A 231 1.20 26.46 -5.15
CA LEU A 231 0.71 25.45 -4.20
C LEU A 231 1.25 25.71 -2.80
N VAL A 232 2.58 25.84 -2.65
CA VAL A 232 3.21 26.07 -1.34
C VAL A 232 2.67 27.35 -0.70
N TYR A 233 2.62 28.46 -1.45
CA TYR A 233 2.11 29.73 -0.93
C TYR A 233 0.64 29.63 -0.50
N ARG A 234 -0.20 28.94 -1.28
CA ARG A 234 -1.59 28.69 -0.89
C ARG A 234 -1.65 27.85 0.38
N MET A 235 -0.94 26.73 0.44
CA MET A 235 -0.94 25.88 1.64
C MET A 235 -0.50 26.66 2.88
N TRP A 236 0.55 27.48 2.77
CA TRP A 236 1.00 28.36 3.86
C TRP A 236 -0.09 29.33 4.32
N LYS A 237 -0.68 30.11 3.40
CA LYS A 237 -1.72 31.10 3.71
C LYS A 237 -2.94 30.51 4.41
N TRP A 238 -3.24 29.24 4.15
CA TRP A 238 -4.39 28.55 4.73
C TRP A 238 -4.15 27.99 6.14
N GLY A 239 -2.96 28.20 6.71
CA GLY A 239 -2.59 27.58 7.97
C GLY A 239 -1.85 26.26 7.75
N GLY A 240 -0.96 26.20 6.75
CA GLY A 240 -0.12 25.03 6.48
C GLY A 240 0.79 24.68 7.67
N ASP A 241 1.05 25.67 8.53
CA ASP A 241 1.63 25.58 9.86
C ASP A 241 0.78 24.77 10.86
N VAL A 242 -0.49 24.48 10.58
CA VAL A 242 -1.35 23.60 11.40
C VAL A 242 -1.51 22.21 10.76
N CYS A 243 -1.29 22.11 9.45
CA CYS A 243 -1.57 20.91 8.67
C CYS A 243 -0.42 19.87 8.66
N GLY A 244 0.76 20.20 9.21
CA GLY A 244 1.89 19.26 9.30
C GLY A 244 2.42 18.80 7.93
N ALA A 245 2.27 19.61 6.89
CA ALA A 245 2.64 19.23 5.53
C ALA A 245 4.14 19.44 5.27
N ARG A 246 4.84 18.41 4.79
CA ARG A 246 6.24 18.52 4.35
C ARG A 246 6.34 18.54 2.84
N PHE A 247 7.08 19.48 2.28
CA PHE A 247 7.37 19.52 0.86
C PHE A 247 8.74 18.92 0.54
N GLU A 248 8.84 18.22 -0.58
CA GLU A 248 10.08 17.72 -1.15
C GLU A 248 10.01 17.88 -2.67
N VAL A 249 11.09 18.31 -3.29
CA VAL A 249 11.20 18.48 -4.74
C VAL A 249 12.35 17.63 -5.23
N GLY A 250 12.19 17.00 -6.39
CA GLY A 250 13.26 16.27 -7.04
C GLY A 250 13.09 16.21 -8.55
N GLY A 251 14.16 15.82 -9.22
CA GLY A 251 14.32 15.92 -10.68
C GLY A 251 15.69 16.50 -11.00
N GLU A 252 16.27 16.10 -12.13
CA GLU A 252 17.54 16.67 -12.59
C GLU A 252 17.26 18.08 -13.13
N GLU A 253 17.81 19.11 -12.46
CA GLU A 253 17.54 20.53 -12.76
C GLU A 253 18.02 20.97 -14.16
N ASP A 254 18.89 20.17 -14.80
CA ASP A 254 19.56 20.51 -16.05
C ASP A 254 18.97 19.82 -17.30
N ASP A 255 18.02 18.88 -17.14
CA ASP A 255 17.43 18.15 -18.26
C ASP A 255 15.99 18.64 -18.53
N GLU A 256 15.79 19.36 -19.64
CA GLU A 256 14.46 19.77 -20.11
C GLU A 256 13.51 18.57 -20.32
N GLU A 257 14.07 17.37 -20.50
CA GLU A 257 13.36 16.10 -20.65
C GLU A 257 13.21 15.30 -19.33
N GLY A 258 13.83 15.75 -18.24
CA GLY A 258 13.81 15.08 -16.94
C GLY A 258 12.42 15.04 -16.29
N GLU A 259 12.13 13.96 -15.56
CA GLU A 259 10.91 13.84 -14.77
C GLU A 259 11.03 14.67 -13.49
N GLU A 260 10.70 15.96 -13.57
CA GLU A 260 10.53 16.82 -12.40
C GLU A 260 9.31 16.38 -11.59
N TRP A 261 9.45 16.32 -10.26
CA TRP A 261 8.37 15.96 -9.35
C TRP A 261 8.44 16.77 -8.06
N PHE A 262 7.29 16.89 -7.40
CA PHE A 262 7.23 17.35 -6.02
C PHE A 262 6.32 16.44 -5.20
N ARG A 263 6.66 16.28 -3.92
CA ARG A 263 5.92 15.48 -2.94
C ARG A 263 5.44 16.37 -1.80
N VAL A 264 4.26 16.02 -1.31
CA VAL A 264 3.69 16.55 -0.08
C VAL A 264 3.45 15.37 0.85
N TYR A 265 4.14 15.33 1.98
CA TYR A 265 3.89 14.35 3.03
C TYR A 265 2.87 14.93 3.99
N LEU A 266 1.80 14.17 4.24
CA LEU A 266 0.71 14.58 5.12
C LEU A 266 0.82 13.81 6.43
N GLN A 267 0.89 14.50 7.57
CA GLN A 267 0.79 13.86 8.88
C GLN A 267 -0.66 13.41 9.12
N GLN A 268 -0.90 12.10 9.03
CA GLN A 268 -2.23 11.53 9.25
C GLN A 268 -2.59 11.58 10.74
N GLY A 269 -3.63 12.34 11.11
CA GLY A 269 -4.20 12.29 12.46
C GLY A 269 -4.58 13.65 13.07
N GLN A 270 -4.06 14.77 12.56
CA GLN A 270 -4.52 16.10 12.94
C GLN A 270 -5.55 16.57 11.91
N GLY A 271 -6.82 16.28 12.17
CA GLY A 271 -7.87 17.07 11.54
C GLY A 271 -7.72 18.52 11.99
N CYS A 272 -7.92 19.46 11.09
CA CYS A 272 -8.10 20.87 11.41
C CYS A 272 -9.37 21.03 12.26
N PHE A 273 -9.26 20.76 13.55
CA PHE A 273 -10.18 21.23 14.56
C PHE A 273 -9.42 22.25 15.40
N GLU A 274 -9.95 23.46 15.42
CA GLU A 274 -9.55 24.53 16.33
C GLU A 274 -9.35 23.95 17.74
N GLY A 275 -8.16 24.14 18.33
CA GLY A 275 -7.97 23.96 19.77
C GLY A 275 -7.10 22.79 20.25
N ALA A 276 -6.25 22.17 19.42
CA ALA A 276 -5.25 21.23 19.94
C ALA A 276 -4.00 21.98 20.45
N GLY A 277 -4.14 22.68 21.57
CA GLY A 277 -3.02 23.15 22.39
C GLY A 277 -2.32 21.95 23.05
N GLY A 278 -1.53 21.22 22.25
CA GLY A 278 -0.66 20.16 22.73
C GLY A 278 0.74 20.71 22.95
N VAL A 279 1.20 20.71 24.20
CA VAL A 279 2.58 21.02 24.58
C VAL A 279 3.48 19.91 24.00
N GLY A 280 4.08 20.19 22.85
CA GLY A 280 5.10 19.35 22.21
C GLY A 280 6.35 20.19 21.94
N ASP A 281 7.52 19.57 22.05
CA ASP A 281 8.84 20.18 21.86
C ASP A 281 8.87 21.20 20.71
N GLU A 282 9.41 22.40 20.97
CA GLU A 282 9.52 23.53 20.03
C GLU A 282 10.24 23.16 18.70
N GLU A 283 10.95 22.04 18.68
CA GLU A 283 11.70 21.55 17.52
C GLU A 283 10.82 20.78 16.51
N ASN A 284 9.66 20.27 16.92
CA ASN A 284 8.78 19.41 16.12
C ASN A 284 7.35 19.97 15.99
N VAL A 285 7.23 21.29 15.87
CA VAL A 285 5.94 21.94 15.60
C VAL A 285 5.48 21.54 14.18
N PRO A 286 4.36 20.79 14.03
CA PRO A 286 3.81 20.47 12.72
C PRO A 286 3.69 21.75 11.90
N GLY A 287 4.09 21.71 10.62
CA GLY A 287 3.84 22.82 9.70
C GLY A 287 4.85 23.98 9.68
N LYS A 288 5.86 23.99 10.56
CA LYS A 288 7.07 24.84 10.42
C LYS A 288 7.72 24.67 9.05
N GLU A 289 7.72 23.44 8.55
CA GLU A 289 8.29 23.03 7.26
C GLU A 289 7.65 23.74 6.06
N VAL A 290 6.36 24.09 6.13
CA VAL A 290 5.69 24.84 5.05
C VAL A 290 6.20 26.28 5.01
N GLY A 291 6.36 26.93 6.16
CA GLY A 291 6.90 28.29 6.26
C GLY A 291 8.36 28.37 5.83
N GLU A 292 9.17 27.38 6.20
CA GLU A 292 10.55 27.24 5.72
C GLU A 292 10.63 27.13 4.20
N GLU A 293 9.75 26.32 3.60
CA GLU A 293 9.68 26.16 2.16
C GLU A 293 9.25 27.46 1.45
N VAL A 294 8.31 28.22 2.03
CA VAL A 294 7.93 29.55 1.51
C VAL A 294 9.12 30.50 1.53
N MET A 295 9.86 30.57 2.64
CA MET A 295 11.06 31.42 2.74
C MET A 295 12.13 31.01 1.73
N ARG A 296 12.35 29.70 1.56
CA ARG A 296 13.27 29.16 0.54
C ARG A 296 12.86 29.63 -0.85
N LEU A 297 11.58 29.55 -1.17
CA LEU A 297 11.04 29.98 -2.47
C LEU A 297 11.01 31.49 -2.66
N ALA A 298 10.96 32.29 -1.58
CA ALA A 298 10.95 33.74 -1.60
C ALA A 298 12.37 34.37 -1.57
N GLY A 299 13.42 33.56 -1.45
CA GLY A 299 14.80 34.05 -1.40
C GLY A 299 15.27 34.48 -0.01
N GLY A 300 14.64 33.97 1.06
CA GLY A 300 15.05 34.16 2.45
C GLY A 300 14.22 35.16 3.25
N GLU A 301 13.35 35.95 2.59
CA GLU A 301 12.42 36.85 3.27
C GLU A 301 11.00 36.26 3.27
N MET A 302 10.32 36.30 4.42
CA MET A 302 8.94 35.84 4.51
C MET A 302 8.02 36.83 3.76
N PRO A 303 7.27 36.40 2.74
CA PRO A 303 6.34 37.26 2.03
C PRO A 303 5.21 37.72 2.95
N ASP A 304 4.71 38.95 2.77
CA ASP A 304 3.54 39.44 3.51
C ASP A 304 2.31 38.59 3.15
N PRO A 305 1.64 37.91 4.10
CA PRO A 305 0.45 37.08 3.83
C PRO A 305 -0.73 37.88 3.24
N ASN A 306 -0.72 39.21 3.40
CA ASN A 306 -1.72 40.12 2.85
C ASN A 306 -1.33 40.69 1.47
N SER A 307 -0.10 40.48 1.01
CA SER A 307 0.30 40.87 -0.34
C SER A 307 -0.43 39.98 -1.36
N GLY A 308 -1.27 40.60 -2.19
CA GLY A 308 -2.03 39.93 -3.25
C GLY A 308 -3.51 39.65 -2.96
N VAL A 309 -4.06 40.10 -1.83
CA VAL A 309 -5.53 40.27 -1.69
C VAL A 309 -5.90 41.63 -2.27
N GLY A 310 -5.94 41.71 -3.60
CA GLY A 310 -6.68 42.79 -4.27
C GLY A 310 -8.19 42.57 -4.12
N PRO A 311 -9.01 43.64 -4.17
CA PRO A 311 -10.46 43.56 -4.01
C PRO A 311 -11.14 42.66 -5.04
#